data_AF-A0A9D5N9S7-F1
#
_entry.id   AF-A0A9D5N9S7-F1
#
_cell.length_a   1.000
_cell.length_b   1.000
_cell.length_c   1.000
_cell.angle_alpha   90.00
_cell.angle_beta   90.00
_cell.angle_gamma   90.00
#
_symmetry.space_group_name_H-M   'P 1'
#
loop_
_entity.id
_entity.type
_entity.pdbx_description
1 polymer ?
#
loop_
_entity_poly.entity_id
_entity_poly.type
_entity_poly.pdbx_seq_one_letter_code
_entity_poly.pdbx_strand_id
1 'polypeptide(L)'
;MVESFLAWWMAHVPVSPKLSVFLVSMIPLIEERGGLILARMLGIPMWEAVFWCVLGNIVPIPFILLLIKKVIHWMADHHLSGVAEWLIRKAEKNKPKIDRYGFLGLMLFVGIPLPGTGAWTGSLVAALFDMDLKKASISILLGIFLAAVIMTVFSYGLLGNLIS
;
A
#
# COMPACT_ATOMS: atom_id res chain seq x y z
N MET A 1 -23.88 14.81 4.40
CA MET A 1 -23.28 13.57 3.83
C MET A 1 -22.10 13.09 4.66
N VAL A 2 -21.07 13.92 4.88
CA VAL A 2 -19.91 13.57 5.74
C VAL A 2 -20.34 13.25 7.17
N GLU A 3 -21.13 14.12 7.81
CA GLU A 3 -21.63 13.90 9.18
C GLU A 3 -22.47 12.62 9.30
N SER A 4 -23.30 12.34 8.30
CA SER A 4 -24.13 11.13 8.24
C SER A 4 -23.28 9.86 8.15
N PHE A 5 -22.20 9.89 7.36
CA PHE A 5 -21.24 8.79 7.28
C PHE A 5 -20.46 8.61 8.59
N LEU A 6 -20.02 9.72 9.21
CA LEU A 6 -19.28 9.68 10.47
C LEU A 6 -20.13 9.12 11.62
N ALA A 7 -21.39 9.56 11.71
CA ALA A 7 -22.35 9.03 12.68
C ALA A 7 -22.58 7.53 12.48
N TRP A 8 -22.73 7.09 11.22
CA TRP A 8 -22.82 5.67 10.89
C TRP A 8 -21.54 4.90 11.26
N TRP A 9 -20.37 5.45 10.95
CA TRP A 9 -19.07 4.82 11.24
C TRP A 9 -18.87 4.64 12.74
N MET A 10 -19.06 5.70 13.53
CA MET A 10 -18.92 5.65 14.99
C MET A 10 -19.95 4.71 15.63
N ALA A 11 -21.13 4.55 15.04
CA ALA A 11 -22.16 3.64 15.56
C ALA A 11 -21.89 2.17 15.25
N HIS A 12 -21.23 1.84 14.13
CA HIS A 12 -21.07 0.46 13.65
C HIS A 12 -19.64 -0.08 13.75
N VAL A 13 -18.63 0.77 13.88
CA VAL A 13 -17.22 0.36 14.00
C VAL A 13 -16.76 0.60 15.44
N PRO A 14 -16.77 -0.42 16.31
CA PRO A 14 -16.51 -0.28 17.75
C PRO A 14 -15.01 -0.22 18.06
N VAL A 15 -14.27 0.65 17.36
CA VAL A 15 -12.82 0.84 17.55
C VAL A 15 -12.50 2.33 17.63
N SER A 16 -11.37 2.67 18.26
CA SER A 16 -10.97 4.08 18.35
C SER A 16 -10.77 4.70 16.95
N PRO A 17 -10.95 6.03 16.79
CA PRO A 17 -10.72 6.71 15.50
C PRO A 17 -9.32 6.43 14.92
N LYS A 18 -8.29 6.41 15.77
CA LYS A 18 -6.90 6.11 15.39
C LYS A 18 -6.74 4.68 14.89
N LEU A 19 -7.36 3.72 15.57
CA LEU A 19 -7.37 2.32 15.16
C LEU A 19 -8.18 2.09 13.89
N SER A 20 -9.29 2.82 13.69
CA SER A 20 -10.06 2.80 12.44
C SER A 20 -9.17 3.19 11.26
N VAL A 21 -8.44 4.29 11.38
CA VAL A 21 -7.52 4.76 10.34
C VAL A 21 -6.42 3.75 10.05
N PHE A 22 -5.78 3.22 11.10
CA PHE A 22 -4.77 2.16 10.96
C PHE A 22 -5.30 0.94 10.20
N LEU A 23 -6.47 0.42 10.60
CA LEU A 23 -7.08 -0.76 9.97
C LEU A 23 -7.50 -0.49 8.53
N VAL A 24 -8.10 0.67 8.26
CA VAL A 24 -8.49 1.07 6.90
C VAL A 24 -7.26 1.21 6.00
N SER A 25 -6.14 1.72 6.53
CA SER A 25 -4.87 1.79 5.80
C SER A 25 -4.22 0.44 5.54
N MET A 26 -4.62 -0.61 6.25
CA MET A 26 -4.22 -1.98 5.93
C MET A 26 -5.04 -2.58 4.79
N ILE A 27 -6.23 -2.05 4.45
CA ILE A 27 -7.08 -2.67 3.43
C ILE A 27 -6.49 -2.44 2.03
N PRO A 28 -6.33 -3.49 1.20
CA PRO A 28 -5.86 -3.33 -0.18
C PRO A 28 -6.78 -2.38 -0.97
N LEU A 29 -6.22 -1.70 -1.98
CA LEU A 29 -6.89 -0.68 -2.81
C LEU A 29 -7.24 0.63 -2.09
N ILE A 30 -7.55 0.58 -0.79
CA ILE A 30 -7.85 1.77 0.02
C ILE A 30 -6.54 2.36 0.53
N GLU A 31 -5.75 1.55 1.22
CA GLU A 31 -4.41 1.87 1.72
C GLU A 31 -4.35 3.20 2.49
N GLU A 32 -3.19 3.83 2.52
CA GLU A 32 -2.99 5.15 3.12
C GLU A 32 -3.92 6.24 2.55
N ARG A 33 -4.44 6.08 1.33
CA ARG A 33 -5.27 7.12 0.67
C ARG A 33 -6.61 7.25 1.39
N GLY A 34 -7.32 6.13 1.58
CA GLY A 34 -8.57 6.16 2.33
C GLY A 34 -8.35 6.37 3.81
N GLY A 35 -7.21 5.91 4.36
CA GLY A 35 -6.84 6.20 5.75
C GLY A 35 -6.71 7.69 6.04
N LEU A 36 -5.96 8.43 5.22
CA LEU A 36 -5.76 9.89 5.41
C LEU A 36 -7.05 10.68 5.20
N ILE A 37 -7.89 10.28 4.24
CA ILE A 37 -9.21 10.88 4.03
C ILE A 37 -10.11 10.63 5.27
N LEU A 38 -10.17 9.39 5.75
CA LEU A 38 -10.95 9.03 6.93
C LEU A 38 -10.43 9.77 8.18
N ALA A 39 -9.11 9.87 8.35
CA ALA A 39 -8.50 10.59 9.46
C ALA A 39 -8.91 12.06 9.48
N ARG A 40 -8.94 12.71 8.31
CA ARG A 40 -9.42 14.09 8.18
C ARG A 40 -10.90 14.22 8.51
N MET A 41 -11.74 13.26 8.09
CA MET A 41 -13.17 13.25 8.42
C MET A 41 -13.39 13.05 9.93
N LEU A 42 -12.58 12.21 10.58
CA LEU A 42 -12.61 11.97 12.02
C LEU A 42 -11.94 13.07 12.86
N GLY A 43 -11.44 14.14 12.23
CA GLY A 43 -10.81 15.27 12.93
C GLY A 43 -9.45 14.95 13.56
N ILE A 44 -8.77 13.90 13.09
CA ILE A 44 -7.46 13.49 13.62
C ILE A 44 -6.38 14.46 13.11
N PRO A 45 -5.48 14.95 13.99
CA PRO A 45 -4.36 15.79 13.57
C PRO A 45 -3.51 15.13 12.49
N MET A 46 -3.03 15.94 11.55
CA MET A 46 -2.25 15.50 10.38
C MET A 46 -1.10 14.55 10.73
N TRP A 47 -0.30 14.90 11.74
CA TRP A 47 0.88 14.11 12.12
C TRP A 47 0.50 12.72 12.66
N GLU A 48 -0.61 12.63 13.42
CA GLU A 48 -1.13 11.35 13.92
C GLU A 48 -1.70 10.52 12.78
N ALA A 49 -2.43 11.16 11.87
CA ALA A 49 -3.02 10.50 10.71
C ALA A 49 -1.95 9.82 9.86
N VAL A 50 -0.89 10.57 9.49
CA VAL A 50 0.25 10.01 8.74
C VAL A 50 0.89 8.86 9.50
N PHE A 51 1.13 9.00 10.80
CA PHE A 51 1.74 7.95 11.61
C PHE A 51 0.93 6.64 11.56
N TRP A 52 -0.37 6.70 11.82
CA TRP A 52 -1.23 5.51 11.82
C TRP A 52 -1.43 4.91 10.44
N CYS A 53 -1.54 5.74 9.40
CA CYS A 53 -1.65 5.28 8.02
C CYS A 53 -0.40 4.55 7.55
N VAL A 54 0.79 5.16 7.74
CA VAL A 54 2.08 4.57 7.38
C VAL A 54 2.28 3.27 8.14
N LEU A 55 2.02 3.25 9.45
CA LEU A 55 2.16 2.03 10.25
C LEU A 55 1.25 0.91 9.74
N GLY A 56 -0.01 1.23 9.42
CA GLY A 56 -0.96 0.28 8.82
C GLY A 56 -0.46 -0.25 7.48
N ASN A 57 0.16 0.58 6.66
CA ASN A 57 0.67 0.18 5.35
C ASN A 57 1.96 -0.66 5.43
N ILE A 58 2.77 -0.50 6.47
CA ILE A 58 4.01 -1.27 6.67
C ILE A 58 3.70 -2.74 7.01
N VAL A 59 2.66 -2.99 7.82
CA VAL A 59 2.32 -4.34 8.28
C VAL A 59 2.14 -5.34 7.13
N PRO A 60 1.32 -5.10 6.09
CA PRO A 60 1.07 -6.08 5.03
C PRO A 60 2.26 -6.37 4.10
N ILE A 61 3.20 -5.42 3.94
CA ILE A 61 4.35 -5.55 3.00
C ILE A 61 5.15 -6.85 3.20
N PRO A 62 5.71 -7.15 4.39
CA PRO A 62 6.50 -8.37 4.60
C PRO A 62 5.66 -9.63 4.35
N PHE A 63 4.37 -9.63 4.70
CA PHE A 63 3.51 -10.78 4.44
C PHE A 63 3.31 -11.00 2.95
N ILE A 64 3.04 -9.96 2.16
CA ILE A 64 2.84 -10.09 0.71
C ILE A 64 4.12 -10.57 0.02
N LEU A 65 5.27 -9.94 0.35
CA LEU A 65 6.55 -10.29 -0.27
C LEU A 65 6.96 -11.74 0.02
N LEU A 66 6.70 -12.24 1.23
CA LEU A 66 7.02 -13.62 1.61
C LEU A 66 6.00 -14.63 1.11
N LEU A 67 4.71 -14.28 1.14
CA LEU A 67 3.61 -15.17 0.74
C LEU A 67 3.69 -15.48 -0.75
N ILE A 68 3.92 -14.50 -1.61
CA ILE A 68 4.00 -14.72 -3.06
C ILE A 68 5.15 -15.66 -3.42
N LYS A 69 6.33 -15.50 -2.80
CA LYS A 69 7.45 -16.43 -3.03
C LYS A 69 7.08 -17.85 -2.65
N LYS A 70 6.43 -18.05 -1.49
CA LYS A 70 5.93 -19.37 -1.08
C LYS A 70 4.87 -19.93 -2.04
N VAL A 71 3.94 -19.10 -2.50
CA VAL A 71 2.91 -19.50 -3.47
C VAL A 71 3.53 -19.93 -4.79
N ILE A 72 4.51 -19.20 -5.32
CA ILE A 72 5.19 -19.57 -6.57
C ILE A 72 5.91 -20.91 -6.43
N HIS A 73 6.63 -21.14 -5.33
CA HIS A 73 7.27 -22.43 -5.06
C HIS A 73 6.24 -23.56 -4.93
N TRP A 74 5.17 -23.35 -4.17
CA TRP A 74 4.09 -24.33 -4.04
C TRP A 74 3.43 -24.66 -5.39
N MET A 75 3.20 -23.65 -6.23
CA MET A 75 2.65 -23.84 -7.58
C MET A 75 3.57 -24.66 -8.48
N ALA A 76 4.90 -24.51 -8.33
CA ALA A 76 5.87 -25.28 -9.08
C ALA A 76 5.80 -26.79 -8.77
N ASP A 77 5.47 -27.15 -7.53
CA ASP A 77 5.38 -28.54 -7.06
C ASP A 77 4.01 -29.20 -7.33
N HIS A 78 3.03 -28.46 -7.87
CA HIS A 78 1.66 -28.92 -8.08
C HIS A 78 1.23 -28.78 -9.56
N HIS A 79 -0.04 -29.10 -9.88
CA HIS A 79 -0.61 -29.01 -11.23
C HIS A 79 -0.56 -27.60 -11.88
N LEU A 80 -0.04 -26.59 -11.20
CA LEU A 80 0.12 -25.22 -11.70
C LEU A 80 1.57 -24.89 -12.11
N SER A 81 2.43 -25.91 -12.24
CA SER A 81 3.85 -25.76 -12.57
C SER A 81 4.11 -24.94 -13.83
N GLY A 82 3.30 -25.11 -14.89
CA GLY A 82 3.41 -24.32 -16.11
C GLY A 82 3.19 -22.82 -15.91
N VAL A 83 2.31 -22.42 -14.98
CA VAL A 83 2.08 -21.01 -14.63
C VAL A 83 3.23 -20.48 -13.79
N ALA A 84 3.71 -21.26 -12.81
CA ALA A 84 4.87 -20.90 -12.00
C ALA A 84 6.12 -20.68 -12.87
N GLU A 85 6.40 -21.61 -13.78
CA GLU A 85 7.49 -21.46 -14.74
C GLU A 85 7.31 -20.27 -15.68
N TRP A 86 6.08 -19.98 -16.13
CA TRP A 86 5.82 -18.79 -16.94
C TRP A 86 6.12 -17.50 -16.17
N LEU A 87 5.75 -17.44 -14.89
CA LEU A 87 6.07 -16.32 -14.00
C LEU A 87 7.59 -16.18 -13.81
N ILE A 88 8.29 -17.29 -13.51
CA ILE A 88 9.74 -17.31 -13.34
C ILE A 88 10.45 -16.84 -14.62
N ARG A 89 10.11 -17.42 -15.78
CA ARG A 89 10.66 -17.00 -17.08
C ARG A 89 10.40 -15.52 -17.37
N LYS A 90 9.22 -15.02 -17.00
CA LYS A 90 8.88 -13.60 -17.18
C LYS A 90 9.69 -12.70 -16.25
N ALA A 91 9.94 -13.13 -15.01
CA ALA A 91 10.81 -12.43 -14.07
C ALA A 91 12.25 -12.38 -14.59
N GLU A 92 12.82 -13.53 -14.99
CA GLU A 92 14.17 -13.64 -15.56
C GLU A 92 14.35 -12.77 -16.81
N LYS A 93 13.38 -12.81 -17.74
CA LYS A 93 13.40 -12.00 -18.97
C LYS A 93 13.46 -10.49 -18.68
N ASN A 94 12.83 -10.04 -17.58
CA ASN A 94 12.80 -8.62 -17.21
C ASN A 94 13.86 -8.24 -16.18
N LYS A 95 14.65 -9.20 -15.67
CA LYS A 95 15.65 -8.99 -14.61
C LYS A 95 16.62 -7.84 -14.89
N PRO A 96 17.18 -7.67 -16.11
CA PRO A 96 18.05 -6.52 -16.39
C PRO A 96 17.36 -5.15 -16.22
N LYS A 97 16.05 -5.08 -16.51
CA LYS A 97 15.26 -3.84 -16.33
C LYS A 97 14.94 -3.63 -14.84
N ILE A 98 14.62 -4.70 -14.12
CA ILE A 98 14.34 -4.65 -12.68
C ILE A 98 15.59 -4.27 -11.89
N ASP A 99 16.76 -4.79 -12.26
CA ASP A 99 18.02 -4.45 -11.61
C ASP A 99 18.39 -2.98 -11.80
N ARG A 100 18.09 -2.43 -13.00
CA ARG A 100 18.41 -1.03 -13.33
C ARG A 100 17.38 -0.04 -12.81
N TYR A 101 16.09 -0.34 -12.94
CA TYR A 101 14.99 0.60 -12.71
C TYR A 101 14.00 0.13 -11.64
N GLY A 102 14.06 -1.12 -11.20
CA GLY A 102 13.09 -1.70 -10.29
C GLY A 102 12.98 -0.95 -8.98
N PHE A 103 14.10 -0.48 -8.40
CA PHE A 103 14.06 0.31 -7.16
C PHE A 103 13.33 1.65 -7.34
N LEU A 104 13.72 2.46 -8.33
CA LEU A 104 13.12 3.78 -8.52
C LEU A 104 11.69 3.66 -9.07
N GLY A 105 11.48 2.73 -10.00
CA GLY A 105 10.18 2.46 -10.60
C GLY A 105 9.16 1.95 -9.60
N LEU A 106 9.55 1.06 -8.69
CA LEU A 106 8.68 0.59 -7.61
C LEU A 106 8.37 1.71 -6.60
N MET A 107 9.36 2.52 -6.24
CA MET A 107 9.18 3.66 -5.33
C MET A 107 8.17 4.66 -5.91
N LEU A 108 8.35 5.04 -7.18
CA LEU A 108 7.43 5.94 -7.88
C LEU A 108 6.05 5.30 -8.08
N PHE A 109 6.00 4.01 -8.42
CA PHE A 109 4.75 3.28 -8.57
C PHE A 109 3.94 3.31 -7.27
N VAL A 110 4.56 3.06 -6.11
CA VAL A 110 3.89 3.11 -4.81
C VAL A 110 3.53 4.56 -4.44
N GLY A 111 4.42 5.51 -4.70
CA GLY A 111 4.30 6.89 -4.25
C GLY A 111 3.26 7.73 -4.98
N ILE A 112 2.89 7.37 -6.20
CA ILE A 112 1.82 8.07 -6.91
C ILE A 112 0.47 7.58 -6.35
N PRO A 113 -0.46 8.47 -5.95
CA PRO A 113 -1.77 8.08 -5.44
C PRO A 113 -2.77 7.79 -6.57
N LEU A 114 -2.49 6.79 -7.41
CA LEU A 114 -3.41 6.34 -8.48
C LEU A 114 -4.18 5.07 -8.06
N PRO A 115 -5.41 4.86 -8.58
CA PRO A 115 -6.13 3.61 -8.34
C PRO A 115 -5.33 2.41 -8.88
N GLY A 116 -5.15 1.38 -8.06
CA GLY A 116 -4.39 0.17 -8.41
C GLY A 116 -2.88 0.28 -8.21
N THR A 117 -2.37 1.44 -7.80
CA THR A 117 -0.98 1.61 -7.35
C THR A 117 -0.92 1.66 -5.83
N GLY A 118 0.22 1.36 -5.20
CA GLY A 118 0.35 1.39 -3.74
C GLY A 118 1.26 0.29 -3.20
N ALA A 119 1.38 0.22 -1.88
CA ALA A 119 2.29 -0.73 -1.23
C ALA A 119 1.83 -2.17 -1.43
N TRP A 120 0.51 -2.43 -1.46
CA TRP A 120 -0.03 -3.75 -1.72
C TRP A 120 0.33 -4.24 -3.12
N THR A 121 -0.04 -3.48 -4.15
CA THR A 121 0.25 -3.85 -5.54
C THR A 121 1.73 -3.76 -5.85
N GLY A 122 2.45 -2.82 -5.27
CA GLY A 122 3.91 -2.72 -5.36
C GLY A 122 4.61 -3.93 -4.76
N SER A 123 4.17 -4.41 -3.60
CA SER A 123 4.69 -5.65 -2.98
C SER A 123 4.42 -6.87 -3.85
N LEU A 124 3.23 -6.96 -4.45
CA LEU A 124 2.91 -8.03 -5.40
C LEU A 124 3.82 -7.99 -6.62
N VAL A 125 3.98 -6.82 -7.24
CA VAL A 125 4.86 -6.61 -8.41
C VAL A 125 6.31 -6.97 -8.07
N ALA A 126 6.81 -6.49 -6.93
CA ALA A 126 8.16 -6.77 -6.47
C ALA A 126 8.41 -8.26 -6.24
N ALA A 127 7.43 -8.96 -5.66
CA ALA A 127 7.53 -10.39 -5.40
C ALA A 127 7.43 -11.23 -6.69
N LEU A 128 6.56 -10.86 -7.63
CA LEU A 128 6.42 -11.52 -8.93
C LEU A 128 7.69 -11.41 -9.78
N PHE A 129 8.40 -10.29 -9.65
CA PHE A 129 9.65 -10.03 -10.36
C PHE A 129 10.90 -10.48 -9.60
N ASP A 130 10.72 -11.24 -8.51
CA ASP A 130 11.76 -11.74 -7.61
C ASP A 130 12.79 -10.67 -7.21
N MET A 131 12.29 -9.47 -6.88
CA MET A 131 13.14 -8.42 -6.32
C MET A 131 13.71 -8.86 -4.97
N ASP A 132 14.92 -8.40 -4.67
CA ASP A 132 15.52 -8.59 -3.35
C ASP A 132 14.60 -7.99 -2.27
N LEU A 133 14.32 -8.77 -1.23
CA LEU A 133 13.35 -8.42 -0.17
C LEU A 133 13.71 -7.07 0.48
N LYS A 134 15.00 -6.83 0.74
CA LYS A 134 15.43 -5.59 1.41
C LYS A 134 15.28 -4.40 0.48
N LYS A 135 15.76 -4.52 -0.76
CA LYS A 135 15.63 -3.46 -1.78
C LYS A 135 14.16 -3.13 -2.06
N ALA A 136 13.31 -4.14 -2.21
CA ALA A 136 11.88 -3.98 -2.44
C ALA A 136 11.21 -3.28 -1.25
N SER A 137 11.43 -3.76 -0.02
CA SER A 137 10.87 -3.14 1.18
C SER A 137 11.29 -1.68 1.33
N ILE A 138 12.58 -1.35 1.15
CA ILE A 138 13.05 0.04 1.24
C ILE A 138 12.42 0.91 0.15
N SER A 139 12.35 0.42 -1.09
CA SER A 139 11.73 1.13 -2.20
C SER A 139 10.25 1.42 -1.94
N ILE A 140 9.50 0.43 -1.43
CA ILE A 140 8.07 0.57 -1.09
C ILE A 140 7.90 1.55 0.07
N LEU A 141 8.74 1.48 1.12
CA LEU A 141 8.70 2.41 2.25
C LEU A 141 8.91 3.86 1.79
N LEU A 142 9.91 4.11 0.93
CA LEU A 142 10.13 5.43 0.36
C LEU A 142 8.95 5.90 -0.49
N GLY A 143 8.34 4.98 -1.23
CA GLY A 143 7.10 5.24 -1.96
C GLY A 143 5.95 5.62 -1.03
N ILE A 144 5.75 4.91 0.08
CA ILE A 144 4.74 5.24 1.09
C ILE A 144 4.96 6.64 1.63
N PHE A 145 6.18 7.00 2.02
CA PHE A 145 6.46 8.37 2.49
C PHE A 145 6.17 9.42 1.42
N LEU A 146 6.48 9.14 0.15
CA LEU A 146 6.14 10.03 -0.96
C LEU A 146 4.62 10.17 -1.12
N ALA A 147 3.87 9.06 -1.06
CA ALA A 147 2.40 9.06 -1.11
C ALA A 147 1.81 9.82 0.08
N ALA A 148 2.35 9.63 1.29
CA ALA A 148 1.95 10.31 2.51
C ALA A 148 2.03 11.83 2.36
N VAL A 149 3.14 12.35 1.83
CA VAL A 149 3.33 13.78 1.58
C VAL A 149 2.26 14.30 0.62
N ILE A 150 2.08 13.63 -0.53
CA ILE A 150 1.12 14.05 -1.56
C ILE A 150 -0.31 14.01 -1.01
N MET A 151 -0.70 12.90 -0.37
CA MET A 151 -2.04 12.69 0.15
C MET A 151 -2.36 13.59 1.35
N THR A 152 -1.35 13.96 2.12
CA THR A 152 -1.50 14.93 3.21
C THR A 152 -1.82 16.32 2.66
N VAL A 153 -1.07 16.79 1.65
CA VAL A 153 -1.36 18.07 0.97
C VAL A 153 -2.77 18.05 0.37
N PHE A 154 -3.17 16.93 -0.22
CA PHE A 154 -4.50 16.77 -0.79
C PHE A 154 -5.61 16.76 0.29
N SER A 155 -5.44 15.97 1.34
CA SER A 155 -6.49 15.73 2.33
C SER A 155 -6.60 16.85 3.38
N TYR A 156 -5.48 17.40 3.82
CA TYR A 156 -5.43 18.43 4.85
C TYR A 156 -5.25 19.84 4.28
N GLY A 157 -4.68 19.99 3.08
CA GLY A 157 -4.57 21.27 2.38
C GLY A 157 -5.79 21.57 1.52
N LEU A 158 -5.96 20.83 0.42
CA LEU A 158 -7.03 21.09 -0.56
C LEU A 158 -8.43 20.78 -0.02
N LEU A 159 -8.65 19.57 0.50
CA LEU A 159 -9.94 19.20 1.12
C LEU A 159 -10.14 19.93 2.45
N GLY A 160 -9.06 20.28 3.16
CA GLY A 160 -9.10 21.07 4.38
C GLY A 160 -9.81 22.41 4.20
N ASN A 161 -9.51 23.11 3.10
CA ASN A 161 -10.09 24.42 2.79
C ASN A 161 -11.51 24.35 2.18
N LEU A 162 -11.94 23.19 1.69
CA LEU A 162 -13.25 22.99 1.05
C LEU A 162 -14.31 22.49 2.04
N ILE A 163 -13.89 21.84 3.13
CA ILE A 163 -14.75 21.22 4.15
C ILE A 163 -14.66 21.99 5.49
N SER A 164 -13.90 23.10 5.52
CA SER A 164 -13.83 24.03 6.66
C SER A 164 -15.03 24.98 6.70
#